data_AF-A0A2K4XBP1-F1
#
_entry.id   AF-A0A2K4XBP1-F1
#
_cell.length_a   1.000
_cell.length_b   1.000
_cell.length_c   1.000
_cell.angle_alpha   90.00
_cell.angle_beta   90.00
_cell.angle_gamma   90.00
#
_symmetry.space_group_name_H-M   'P 1'
#
loop_
_entity.id
_entity.type
_entity.pdbx_description
1 polymer ?
#
loop_
_entity_poly.entity_id
_entity_poly.type
_entity_poly.pdbx_seq_one_letter_code
_entity_poly.pdbx_strand_id
1 'polypeptide(L)'
;MLKQIMRFLYASLLLIFSKSVYCDSIQQEPLNFGTLVIPQNNTLSSITINHEGETTTFGSIYVLAEGNPAELLFTGLPPLTQVSFNKTSDSTLQSEALGSNSAKFSVVLVDLPRTQASDEFGELLLKVGGRLITTGTSQGYLDGSFITDTQLEITIDY
;
A
#
# COMPACT_ATOMS: atom_id res chain seq x y z
N MET A 1 1.30 31.18 49.55
CA MET A 1 0.12 30.88 48.71
C MET A 1 0.28 31.32 47.25
N LEU A 2 0.67 32.57 46.96
CA LEU A 2 0.78 33.09 45.57
C LEU A 2 1.72 32.32 44.64
N LYS A 3 2.89 31.86 45.15
CA LYS A 3 3.87 31.07 44.38
C LYS A 3 3.36 29.69 43.93
N GLN A 4 2.43 29.09 44.67
CA GLN A 4 1.87 27.78 44.36
C GLN A 4 0.84 27.90 43.23
N ILE A 5 0.01 28.95 43.27
CA ILE A 5 -0.97 29.30 42.24
C ILE A 5 -0.27 29.61 40.90
N MET A 6 0.84 30.35 40.92
CA MET A 6 1.67 30.62 39.73
C MET A 6 2.30 29.35 39.12
N ARG A 7 2.67 28.36 39.94
CA ARG A 7 3.19 27.06 39.46
C ARG A 7 2.09 26.22 38.79
N PHE A 8 0.88 26.22 39.36
CA PHE A 8 -0.28 25.57 38.74
C PHE A 8 -0.68 26.23 37.41
N LEU A 9 -0.62 27.57 37.33
CA LEU A 9 -0.87 28.32 36.09
C LEU A 9 0.15 28.02 34.98
N TYR A 10 1.44 27.88 35.33
CA TYR A 10 2.48 27.48 34.38
C TYR A 10 2.29 26.03 33.89
N ALA A 11 1.94 25.12 34.80
CA ALA A 11 1.67 23.71 34.44
C ALA A 11 0.41 23.57 33.57
N SER A 12 -0.63 24.37 33.83
CA SER A 12 -1.85 24.38 33.00
C SER A 12 -1.61 24.99 31.62
N LEU A 13 -0.71 25.97 31.49
CA LEU A 13 -0.39 26.61 30.21
C LEU A 13 0.43 25.69 29.27
N LEU A 14 1.24 24.79 29.82
CA LEU A 14 2.01 23.80 29.06
C LEU A 14 1.15 22.65 28.49
N LEU A 15 0.04 22.30 29.15
CA LEU A 15 -0.87 21.24 28.70
C LEU A 15 -1.75 21.64 27.51
N ILE A 16 -1.90 22.93 27.21
CA ILE A 16 -2.75 23.42 26.10
C ILE A 16 -1.99 23.45 24.76
N PHE A 17 -0.67 23.22 24.78
CA PHE A 17 0.18 23.19 23.58
C PHE A 17 0.46 21.78 23.05
N SER A 18 -0.23 20.75 23.54
CA SER A 18 -0.18 19.43 22.91
C SER A 18 -0.92 19.50 21.57
N LYS A 19 -0.20 19.80 20.48
CA LYS A 19 -0.71 19.54 19.14
C LYS A 19 -0.83 18.02 18.98
N SER A 20 -2.04 17.53 18.79
CA SER A 20 -2.24 16.20 18.22
C SER A 20 -1.57 16.20 16.85
N VAL A 21 -0.52 15.40 16.69
CA VAL A 21 0.11 15.19 15.39
C VAL A 21 -0.79 14.22 14.65
N TYR A 22 -1.49 14.73 13.63
CA TYR A 22 -2.26 13.91 12.72
C TYR A 22 -1.38 13.64 11.50
N CYS A 23 -1.04 12.39 11.27
CA CYS A 23 -0.49 11.98 9.98
C CYS A 23 -1.66 11.78 9.02
N ASP A 24 -1.59 12.42 7.86
CA ASP A 24 -2.47 12.15 6.73
C ASP A 24 -1.72 11.36 5.66
N SER A 25 -2.45 10.59 4.84
CA SER A 25 -1.88 9.83 3.74
C SER A 25 -2.63 10.13 2.45
N ILE A 26 -1.89 10.54 1.43
CA ILE A 26 -2.42 10.85 0.11
C ILE A 26 -1.86 9.83 -0.87
N GLN A 27 -2.75 9.10 -1.53
CA GLN A 27 -2.38 8.24 -2.66
C GLN A 27 -2.12 9.11 -3.89
N GLN A 28 -0.85 9.27 -4.25
CA GLN A 28 -0.45 10.05 -5.44
C GLN A 28 -0.58 9.21 -6.70
N GLU A 29 -0.18 7.94 -6.63
CA GLU A 29 -0.30 7.01 -7.75
C GLU A 29 -0.75 5.62 -7.27
N PRO A 30 -1.74 5.00 -7.95
CA PRO A 30 -2.19 3.65 -7.61
C PRO A 30 -1.24 2.59 -8.16
N LEU A 31 -1.08 1.49 -7.39
CA LEU A 31 -0.44 0.28 -7.89
C LEU A 31 -1.21 -0.22 -9.13
N ASN A 32 -0.50 -0.34 -10.24
CA ASN A 32 -1.06 -0.75 -11.52
C ASN A 32 -0.16 -1.81 -12.15
N PHE A 33 -0.74 -2.94 -12.56
CA PHE A 33 0.01 -4.01 -13.22
C PHE A 33 0.10 -3.85 -14.75
N GLY A 34 -0.48 -2.79 -15.29
CA GLY A 34 -0.51 -2.52 -16.72
C GLY A 34 -1.51 -3.40 -17.47
N THR A 35 -1.21 -3.70 -18.73
CA THR A 35 -2.04 -4.57 -19.57
C THR A 35 -1.35 -5.91 -19.75
N LEU A 36 -2.02 -6.98 -19.31
CA LEU A 36 -1.48 -8.34 -19.29
C LEU A 36 -2.25 -9.27 -20.21
N VAL A 37 -1.56 -10.23 -20.79
CA VAL A 37 -2.16 -11.39 -21.48
C VAL A 37 -1.81 -12.64 -20.70
N ILE A 38 -2.84 -13.39 -20.32
CA ILE A 38 -2.73 -14.64 -19.57
C ILE A 38 -3.41 -15.74 -20.39
N PRO A 39 -2.69 -16.37 -21.35
CA PRO A 39 -3.32 -17.29 -22.31
C PRO A 39 -3.75 -18.62 -21.67
N GLN A 40 -3.14 -18.98 -20.53
CA GLN A 40 -3.47 -20.19 -19.79
C GLN A 40 -3.34 -19.96 -18.29
N ASN A 41 -4.24 -20.58 -17.53
CA ASN A 41 -4.23 -20.56 -16.07
C ASN A 41 -4.10 -21.99 -15.51
N ASN A 42 -3.44 -22.90 -16.23
CA ASN A 42 -3.19 -24.28 -15.77
C ASN A 42 -2.00 -24.38 -14.80
N THR A 43 -1.13 -23.38 -14.78
CA THR A 43 -0.01 -23.26 -13.86
C THR A 43 0.00 -21.88 -13.21
N LEU A 44 0.54 -21.83 -12.00
CA LEU A 44 0.75 -20.58 -11.28
C LEU A 44 1.71 -19.69 -12.08
N SER A 45 1.29 -18.46 -12.32
CA SER A 45 2.06 -17.43 -13.02
C SER A 45 2.00 -16.13 -12.22
N SER A 46 2.99 -15.26 -12.38
CA SER A 46 3.01 -14.00 -11.64
C SER A 46 3.72 -12.89 -12.40
N ILE A 47 3.27 -11.66 -12.15
CA ILE A 47 3.98 -10.44 -12.51
C ILE A 47 4.33 -9.70 -11.21
N THR A 48 5.56 -9.20 -11.12
CA THR A 48 6.04 -8.39 -10.01
C THR A 48 6.53 -7.06 -10.56
N ILE A 49 6.07 -5.96 -9.96
CA ILE A 49 6.58 -4.60 -10.19
C ILE A 49 7.25 -4.17 -8.90
N ASN A 50 8.55 -3.85 -8.97
CA ASN A 50 9.30 -3.39 -7.82
C ASN A 50 9.02 -1.89 -7.53
N HIS A 51 9.53 -1.37 -6.42
CA HIS A 51 9.36 0.04 -6.05
C HIS A 51 10.02 1.05 -7.01
N GLU A 52 10.92 0.59 -7.87
CA GLU A 52 11.56 1.40 -8.93
C GLU A 52 10.77 1.36 -10.26
N GLY A 53 9.74 0.51 -10.36
CA GLY A 53 8.93 0.30 -11.56
C GLY A 53 9.42 -0.80 -12.50
N GLU A 54 10.50 -1.51 -12.15
CA GLU A 54 10.97 -2.64 -12.94
C GLU A 54 9.99 -3.81 -12.86
N THR A 55 9.69 -4.41 -14.01
CA THR A 55 8.74 -5.51 -14.13
C THR A 55 9.44 -6.83 -14.36
N THR A 56 9.07 -7.85 -13.59
CA THR A 56 9.49 -9.24 -13.79
C THR A 56 8.29 -10.17 -13.88
N THR A 57 8.38 -11.18 -14.75
CA THR A 57 7.31 -12.15 -14.99
C THR A 57 7.79 -13.58 -14.76
N PHE A 58 6.88 -14.42 -14.28
CA PHE A 58 7.05 -15.86 -14.15
C PHE A 58 5.84 -16.59 -14.72
N GLY A 59 6.09 -17.67 -15.47
CA GLY A 59 5.03 -18.49 -16.05
C GLY A 59 4.40 -17.89 -17.32
N SER A 60 3.10 -18.09 -17.50
CA SER A 60 2.36 -17.73 -18.72
C SER A 60 1.66 -16.38 -18.57
N ILE A 61 2.43 -15.33 -18.33
CA ILE A 61 1.96 -13.94 -18.34
C ILE A 61 2.84 -13.14 -19.29
N TYR A 62 2.20 -12.38 -20.17
CA TYR A 62 2.88 -11.48 -21.10
C TYR A 62 2.43 -10.04 -20.84
N VAL A 63 3.39 -9.11 -20.82
CA VAL A 63 3.15 -7.69 -20.60
C VAL A 63 2.98 -7.01 -21.96
N LEU A 64 1.82 -6.40 -22.20
CA LEU A 64 1.56 -5.58 -23.38
C LEU A 64 1.83 -4.10 -23.12
N ALA A 65 1.53 -3.65 -21.91
CA ALA A 65 1.84 -2.32 -21.42
C ALA A 65 2.31 -2.44 -19.98
N GLU A 66 3.43 -1.79 -19.68
CA GLU A 66 3.99 -1.80 -18.33
C GLU A 66 3.08 -1.07 -17.35
N GLY A 67 3.16 -1.49 -16.08
CA GLY A 67 2.47 -0.86 -14.98
C GLY A 67 3.38 0.09 -14.20
N ASN A 68 2.96 0.44 -12.99
CA ASN A 68 3.69 1.33 -12.10
C ASN A 68 3.48 0.91 -10.63
N PRO A 69 4.46 1.16 -9.74
CA PRO A 69 4.29 0.96 -8.31
C PRO A 69 3.28 1.96 -7.74
N ALA A 70 2.81 1.69 -6.51
CA ALA A 70 2.04 2.69 -5.77
C ALA A 70 2.96 3.78 -5.22
N GLU A 71 2.49 5.02 -5.25
CA GLU A 71 3.12 6.17 -4.59
C GLU A 71 2.18 6.75 -3.53
N LEU A 72 2.64 6.72 -2.28
CA LEU A 72 1.92 7.20 -1.11
C LEU A 72 2.71 8.33 -0.46
N LEU A 73 2.10 9.51 -0.35
CA LEU A 73 2.66 10.65 0.36
C LEU A 73 2.04 10.73 1.75
N PHE A 74 2.86 10.59 2.78
CA PHE A 74 2.48 10.87 4.16
C PHE A 74 2.85 12.31 4.49
N THR A 75 1.95 13.02 5.17
CA THR A 75 2.16 14.40 5.59
C THR A 75 1.78 14.59 7.05
N GLY A 76 2.34 15.62 7.68
CA GLY A 76 2.06 15.91 9.09
C GLY A 76 2.81 15.00 10.06
N LEU A 77 3.82 14.26 9.59
CA LEU A 77 4.74 13.53 10.46
C LEU A 77 5.63 14.52 11.23
N PRO A 78 6.17 14.16 12.41
CA PRO A 78 7.22 14.96 13.02
C PRO A 78 8.44 14.99 12.06
N PRO A 79 9.08 16.15 11.82
CA PRO A 79 10.22 16.25 10.92
C PRO A 79 11.38 15.32 11.32
N LEU A 80 12.12 14.81 10.33
CA LEU A 80 13.32 13.99 10.52
C LEU A 80 13.10 12.77 11.44
N THR A 81 11.90 12.20 11.43
CA THR A 81 11.49 11.11 12.32
C THR A 81 11.41 9.81 11.55
N GLN A 82 11.92 8.74 12.15
CA GLN A 82 11.88 7.41 11.57
C GLN A 82 10.48 6.81 11.72
N VAL A 83 9.86 6.53 10.58
CA VAL A 83 8.56 5.85 10.50
C VAL A 83 8.81 4.38 10.19
N SER A 84 8.11 3.48 10.88
CA SER A 84 8.12 2.04 10.60
C SER A 84 6.88 1.63 9.80
N PHE A 85 7.03 0.73 8.83
CA PHE A 85 5.92 0.24 8.02
C PHE A 85 5.69 -1.25 8.24
N ASN A 86 4.43 -1.63 8.42
CA ASN A 86 4.00 -3.02 8.57
C ASN A 86 2.90 -3.33 7.56
N LYS A 87 3.10 -4.38 6.78
CA LYS A 87 2.05 -4.95 5.92
C LYS A 87 1.11 -5.79 6.78
N THR A 88 -0.19 -5.49 6.75
CA THR A 88 -1.18 -6.20 7.56
C THR A 88 -1.97 -7.26 6.78
N SER A 89 -2.12 -7.10 5.47
CA SER A 89 -2.96 -7.97 4.66
C SER A 89 -2.45 -8.17 3.22
N ASP A 90 -2.86 -9.30 2.63
CA ASP A 90 -2.85 -9.55 1.20
C ASP A 90 -4.27 -9.36 0.63
N SER A 91 -4.35 -9.08 -0.68
CA SER A 91 -5.63 -8.91 -1.36
C SER A 91 -5.91 -10.07 -2.32
N THR A 92 -7.17 -10.45 -2.44
CA THR A 92 -7.63 -11.40 -3.46
C THR A 92 -8.66 -10.72 -4.35
N LEU A 93 -8.40 -10.67 -5.65
CA LEU A 93 -9.31 -10.15 -6.65
C LEU A 93 -10.18 -11.30 -7.20
N GLN A 94 -11.49 -11.08 -7.22
CA GLN A 94 -12.47 -12.01 -7.78
C GLN A 94 -13.43 -11.28 -8.71
N SER A 95 -13.99 -11.99 -9.69
CA SER A 95 -14.91 -11.36 -10.65
C SER A 95 -16.13 -10.78 -9.94
N GLU A 96 -16.52 -9.57 -10.33
CA GLU A 96 -17.71 -8.88 -9.82
C GLU A 96 -19.02 -9.57 -10.25
N ALA A 97 -18.99 -10.37 -11.31
CA ALA A 97 -20.16 -11.09 -11.78
C ALA A 97 -20.66 -12.10 -10.74
N LEU A 98 -21.87 -11.88 -10.21
CA LEU A 98 -22.50 -12.73 -9.20
C LEU A 98 -22.66 -14.17 -9.69
N GLY A 99 -22.24 -15.14 -8.86
CA GLY A 99 -22.29 -16.56 -9.20
C GLY A 99 -21.27 -16.99 -10.27
N SER A 100 -20.31 -16.14 -10.61
CA SER A 100 -19.29 -16.46 -11.61
C SER A 100 -18.35 -17.56 -11.15
N ASN A 101 -18.11 -18.52 -12.05
CA ASN A 101 -16.99 -19.44 -11.95
C ASN A 101 -15.78 -18.86 -12.70
N SER A 102 -15.34 -17.65 -12.34
CA SER A 102 -14.09 -17.06 -12.85
C SER A 102 -12.89 -17.40 -11.96
N ALA A 103 -11.71 -17.60 -12.56
CA ALA A 103 -10.46 -17.65 -11.82
C ALA A 103 -10.22 -16.35 -11.03
N LYS A 104 -9.39 -16.43 -10.00
CA LYS A 104 -9.06 -15.31 -9.11
C LYS A 104 -7.62 -14.84 -9.32
N PHE A 105 -7.29 -13.71 -8.71
CA PHE A 105 -5.91 -13.25 -8.57
C PHE A 105 -5.58 -13.02 -7.11
N SER A 106 -4.36 -13.32 -6.70
CA SER A 106 -3.82 -12.85 -5.42
C SER A 106 -2.87 -11.70 -5.69
N VAL A 107 -3.01 -10.62 -4.91
CA VAL A 107 -2.15 -9.44 -4.97
C VAL A 107 -1.47 -9.27 -3.63
N VAL A 108 -0.16 -9.14 -3.67
CA VAL A 108 0.68 -8.95 -2.48
C VAL A 108 1.59 -7.75 -2.67
N LEU A 109 1.76 -6.92 -1.64
CA LEU A 109 2.78 -5.87 -1.65
C LEU A 109 4.18 -6.49 -1.63
N VAL A 110 5.10 -5.88 -2.38
CA VAL A 110 6.54 -6.19 -2.38
C VAL A 110 7.35 -4.92 -2.17
N ASP A 111 8.60 -5.08 -1.74
CA ASP A 111 9.54 -3.99 -1.48
C ASP A 111 9.05 -2.90 -0.54
N LEU A 112 8.18 -3.25 0.41
CA LEU A 112 7.85 -2.35 1.51
C LEU A 112 9.08 -2.19 2.41
N PRO A 113 9.69 -0.99 2.51
CA PRO A 113 10.79 -0.76 3.41
C PRO A 113 10.34 -0.95 4.87
N ARG A 114 11.22 -1.47 5.73
CA ARG A 114 10.91 -1.58 7.16
C ARG A 114 10.74 -0.22 7.82
N THR A 115 11.59 0.73 7.43
CA THR A 115 11.57 2.09 7.97
C THR A 115 12.03 3.11 6.94
N GLN A 116 11.51 4.32 7.03
CA GLN A 116 11.97 5.47 6.26
C GLN A 116 11.81 6.74 7.11
N ALA A 117 12.70 7.71 6.95
CA ALA A 117 12.62 8.97 7.68
C ALA A 117 11.75 9.98 6.92
N SER A 118 10.96 10.75 7.67
CA SER A 118 10.33 11.97 7.16
C SER A 118 11.38 13.04 6.88
N ASP A 119 11.08 13.96 5.97
CA ASP A 119 11.94 15.08 5.65
C ASP A 119 11.84 16.22 6.69
N GLU A 120 12.43 17.37 6.37
CA GLU A 120 12.41 18.56 7.23
C GLU A 120 11.03 19.23 7.34
N PHE A 121 10.11 18.89 6.43
CA PHE A 121 8.73 19.40 6.41
C PHE A 121 7.73 18.43 7.08
N GLY A 122 8.19 17.25 7.49
CA GLY A 122 7.30 16.22 8.03
C GLY A 122 6.55 15.46 6.93
N GLU A 123 7.14 15.39 5.74
CA GLU A 123 6.64 14.64 4.60
C GLU A 123 7.46 13.35 4.39
N LEU A 124 6.81 12.31 3.87
CA LEU A 124 7.47 11.06 3.51
C LEU A 124 6.80 10.48 2.27
N LEU A 125 7.58 10.33 1.19
CA LEU A 125 7.15 9.64 -0.03
C LEU A 125 7.55 8.16 0.04
N LEU A 126 6.55 7.29 0.06
CA LEU A 126 6.70 5.85 0.05
C LEU A 126 6.30 5.30 -1.32
N LYS A 127 7.23 4.62 -1.99
CA LYS A 127 6.95 3.82 -3.18
C LYS A 127 6.85 2.35 -2.80
N VAL A 128 5.79 1.66 -3.21
CA VAL A 128 5.58 0.25 -2.89
C VAL A 128 5.24 -0.53 -4.15
N GLY A 129 6.00 -1.60 -4.38
CA GLY A 129 5.75 -2.52 -5.47
C GLY A 129 4.59 -3.48 -5.18
N GLY A 130 4.19 -4.22 -6.20
CA GLY A 130 3.17 -5.25 -6.08
C GLY A 130 3.52 -6.50 -6.86
N ARG A 131 2.96 -7.63 -6.43
CA ARG A 131 2.98 -8.88 -7.19
C ARG A 131 1.57 -9.43 -7.36
N LEU A 132 1.17 -9.62 -8.60
CA LEU A 132 -0.09 -10.27 -9.00
C LEU A 132 0.18 -11.72 -9.37
N ILE A 133 -0.63 -12.62 -8.83
CA ILE A 133 -0.44 -14.07 -8.88
C ILE A 133 -1.73 -14.74 -9.38
N THR A 134 -1.60 -15.63 -10.36
CA THR A 134 -2.73 -16.43 -10.87
C THR A 134 -2.98 -17.66 -10.00
N THR A 135 -4.18 -18.24 -10.06
CA THR A 135 -4.53 -19.42 -9.23
C THR A 135 -3.96 -20.73 -9.74
N GLY A 136 -3.68 -20.87 -11.04
CA GLY A 136 -3.23 -22.14 -11.63
C GLY A 136 -4.31 -23.23 -11.64
N THR A 137 -5.60 -22.88 -11.62
CA THR A 137 -6.72 -23.83 -11.46
C THR A 137 -7.31 -24.36 -12.77
N SER A 138 -6.70 -24.06 -13.92
CA SER A 138 -7.23 -24.29 -15.30
C SER A 138 -8.55 -23.58 -15.61
N GLN A 139 -9.07 -22.82 -14.66
CA GLN A 139 -10.28 -22.02 -14.80
C GLN A 139 -9.95 -20.74 -15.57
N GLY A 140 -10.82 -20.38 -16.52
CA GLY A 140 -10.69 -19.16 -17.30
C GLY A 140 -11.01 -17.90 -16.50
N TYR A 141 -10.57 -16.76 -17.03
CA TYR A 141 -10.96 -15.44 -16.56
C TYR A 141 -12.19 -14.98 -17.35
N LEU A 142 -13.25 -14.58 -16.66
CA LEU A 142 -14.39 -13.96 -17.30
C LEU A 142 -14.08 -12.50 -17.63
N ASP A 143 -14.69 -12.01 -18.70
CA ASP A 143 -14.65 -10.60 -19.05
C ASP A 143 -15.33 -9.76 -17.96
N GLY A 144 -14.72 -8.64 -17.60
CA GLY A 144 -15.27 -7.67 -16.65
C GLY A 144 -14.30 -7.29 -15.55
N SER A 145 -14.83 -6.60 -14.55
CA SER A 145 -14.07 -6.11 -13.39
C SER A 145 -13.80 -7.22 -12.39
N PHE A 146 -12.60 -7.19 -11.82
CA PHE A 146 -12.23 -7.99 -10.67
C PHE A 146 -12.12 -7.07 -9.45
N ILE A 147 -12.91 -7.35 -8.42
CA ILE A 147 -13.02 -6.57 -7.20
C ILE A 147 -12.48 -7.37 -6.02
N THR A 148 -12.23 -6.67 -4.92
CA THR A 148 -11.81 -7.28 -3.66
C THR A 148 -12.60 -6.67 -2.51
N ASP A 149 -12.89 -7.51 -1.52
CA ASP A 149 -13.40 -7.12 -0.21
C ASP A 149 -12.26 -6.87 0.80
N THR A 150 -11.02 -7.25 0.45
CA THR A 150 -9.82 -7.04 1.27
C THR A 150 -8.89 -6.00 0.63
N GLN A 151 -8.64 -4.93 1.38
CA GLN A 151 -7.68 -3.90 0.97
C GLN A 151 -6.25 -4.34 1.30
N LEU A 152 -5.29 -3.88 0.50
CA LEU A 152 -3.88 -3.88 0.89
C LEU A 152 -3.70 -2.78 1.92
N GLU A 153 -3.34 -3.15 3.15
CA GLU A 153 -3.24 -2.22 4.26
C GLU A 153 -1.79 -2.15 4.77
N ILE A 154 -1.37 -0.92 5.07
CA ILE A 154 -0.07 -0.58 5.63
C ILE A 154 -0.33 0.21 6.92
N THR A 155 0.22 -0.27 8.03
CA THR A 155 0.22 0.46 9.31
C THR A 155 1.56 1.16 9.49
N ILE A 156 1.52 2.37 10.05
CA ILE A 156 2.70 3.17 10.37
C ILE A 156 2.82 3.45 11.86
N ASP A 157 4.06 3.46 12.36
CA ASP A 157 4.40 3.79 13.75
C ASP A 157 5.55 4.80 13.78
N TYR A 158 5.43 5.86 14.60
CA TYR A 158 6.43 6.94 14.76
C TYR A 158 6.34 7.62 16.14
#